data_AF-A0A2N2EYB8-F1
#
_entry.id   AF-A0A2N2EYB8-F1
#
_cell.length_a   1.000
_cell.length_b   1.000
_cell.length_c   1.000
_cell.angle_alpha   90.00
_cell.angle_beta   90.00
_cell.angle_gamma   90.00
#
_symmetry.space_group_name_H-M   'P 1'
#
loop_
_entity.id
_entity.type
_entity.pdbx_description
1 polymer ?
#
loop_
_entity_poly.entity_id
_entity_poly.type
_entity_poly.pdbx_seq_one_letter_code
_entity_poly.pdbx_strand_id
1 'polypeptide(L)'
;MNEPERKETTAAQKIAEEKAKIYDYARAYAEREGFDINPDPKIVDAVVEGLARNKIKHGARYCPCRPLSGNRDEDKFKICPCKWHKDEIDKDGYCHCVLFFKKKAT
;
A
#
# COMPACT_ATOMS: atom_id res chain seq x y z
N MET A 1 34.88 -15.00 21.31
CA MET A 1 34.33 -13.64 21.15
C MET A 1 33.63 -13.63 19.81
N ASN A 2 32.39 -14.10 19.77
CA ASN A 2 31.64 -14.17 18.52
C ASN A 2 30.76 -12.92 18.45
N GLU A 3 31.21 -11.97 17.65
CA GLU A 3 30.46 -10.78 17.28
C GLU A 3 29.30 -11.23 16.38
N PRO A 4 28.03 -10.92 16.70
CA PRO A 4 26.93 -11.34 15.85
C PRO A 4 26.94 -10.53 14.55
N GLU A 5 27.14 -11.23 13.44
CA GLU A 5 27.13 -10.71 12.08
C GLU A 5 25.88 -9.85 11.80
N ARG A 6 26.03 -8.54 11.72
CA ARG A 6 24.99 -7.65 11.18
C ARG A 6 24.91 -7.85 9.67
N LYS A 7 24.07 -8.79 9.22
CA LYS A 7 23.81 -9.01 7.79
C LYS A 7 23.16 -7.76 7.18
N GLU A 8 23.90 -7.04 6.34
CA GLU A 8 23.36 -5.94 5.54
C GLU A 8 22.31 -6.47 4.56
N THR A 9 21.03 -6.13 4.78
CA THR A 9 19.91 -6.53 3.92
C THR A 9 19.87 -5.66 2.67
N THR A 10 19.82 -6.30 1.50
CA THR A 10 19.75 -5.63 0.19
C THR A 10 18.47 -4.82 0.01
N ALA A 11 18.46 -3.86 -0.93
CA ALA A 11 17.27 -3.06 -1.24
C ALA A 11 16.08 -3.94 -1.68
N ALA A 12 16.34 -5.02 -2.42
CA ALA A 12 15.31 -5.96 -2.86
C ALA A 12 14.69 -6.72 -1.67
N GLN A 13 15.51 -7.17 -0.71
CA GLN A 13 15.02 -7.81 0.50
C GLN A 13 14.17 -6.86 1.35
N LYS A 14 14.64 -5.61 1.54
CA LYS A 14 13.87 -4.58 2.27
C LYS A 14 12.51 -4.31 1.62
N ILE A 15 12.46 -4.25 0.29
CA ILE A 15 11.20 -4.09 -0.45
C ILE A 15 10.30 -5.31 -0.23
N ALA A 16 10.83 -6.54 -0.34
CA ALA A 16 10.05 -7.76 -0.16
C ALA A 16 9.45 -7.87 1.27
N GLU A 17 10.25 -7.56 2.29
CA GLU A 17 9.78 -7.53 3.69
C GLU A 17 8.68 -6.48 3.90
N GLU A 18 8.85 -5.28 3.33
CA GLU A 18 7.86 -4.22 3.45
C GLU A 18 6.59 -4.50 2.64
N LYS A 19 6.71 -5.16 1.48
CA LYS A 19 5.56 -5.65 0.69
C LYS A 19 4.71 -6.60 1.51
N ALA A 20 5.31 -7.57 2.19
CA ALA A 20 4.57 -8.51 3.04
C ALA A 20 3.76 -7.80 4.13
N LYS A 21 4.39 -6.86 4.86
CA LYS A 21 3.70 -6.06 5.88
C LYS A 21 2.55 -5.23 5.32
N ILE A 22 2.74 -4.62 4.16
CA ILE A 22 1.71 -3.80 3.52
C ILE A 22 0.56 -4.67 2.99
N TYR A 23 0.85 -5.87 2.48
CA TYR A 23 -0.18 -6.83 2.08
C TYR A 23 -1.01 -7.30 3.27
N ASP A 24 -0.38 -7.64 4.39
CA ASP A 24 -1.09 -8.02 5.63
C ASP A 24 -1.94 -6.86 6.16
N TYR A 25 -1.38 -5.65 6.18
CA TYR A 25 -2.15 -4.44 6.47
C TYR A 25 -3.36 -4.31 5.54
N ALA A 26 -3.18 -4.50 4.23
CA ALA A 26 -4.24 -4.31 3.25
C ALA A 26 -5.37 -5.32 3.47
N ARG A 27 -5.04 -6.58 3.76
CA ARG A 27 -6.04 -7.62 4.09
C ARG A 27 -6.84 -7.27 5.33
N ALA A 28 -6.15 -6.94 6.42
CA ALA A 28 -6.81 -6.57 7.68
C ALA A 28 -7.68 -5.31 7.53
N TYR A 29 -7.21 -4.33 6.76
CA TYR A 29 -7.97 -3.12 6.45
C TYR A 29 -9.21 -3.43 5.61
N ALA A 30 -9.08 -4.24 4.56
CA ALA A 30 -10.20 -4.63 3.71
C ALA A 30 -11.28 -5.39 4.51
N GLU A 31 -10.87 -6.35 5.34
CA GLU A 31 -11.79 -7.09 6.20
C GLU A 31 -12.55 -6.17 7.17
N ARG A 32 -11.83 -5.26 7.86
CA ARG A 32 -12.42 -4.34 8.83
C ARG A 32 -13.41 -3.36 8.20
N GLU A 33 -13.08 -2.80 7.04
CA GLU A 33 -13.91 -1.77 6.38
C GLU A 33 -14.98 -2.37 5.46
N GLY A 34 -15.01 -3.70 5.28
CA GLY A 34 -15.96 -4.35 4.39
C GLY A 34 -15.64 -4.13 2.90
N PHE A 35 -14.37 -4.22 2.53
CA PHE A 35 -13.88 -4.20 1.15
C PHE A 35 -13.30 -5.56 0.75
N ASP A 36 -13.23 -5.78 -0.55
CA ASP A 36 -12.47 -6.89 -1.14
C ASP A 36 -11.12 -6.37 -1.68
N ILE A 37 -10.10 -7.22 -1.71
CA ILE A 37 -8.85 -6.93 -2.44
C ILE A 37 -9.03 -7.37 -3.91
N ASN A 38 -8.34 -6.69 -4.82
CA ASN A 38 -8.30 -7.08 -6.23
C ASN A 38 -7.97 -8.58 -6.39
N PRO A 39 -8.75 -9.34 -7.19
CA PRO A 39 -8.50 -10.76 -7.39
C PRO A 39 -7.26 -11.06 -8.24
N ASP A 40 -6.72 -10.08 -8.99
CA ASP A 40 -5.49 -10.26 -9.76
C ASP A 40 -4.24 -10.06 -8.87
N PRO A 41 -3.51 -11.15 -8.53
CA PRO A 41 -2.35 -11.05 -7.65
C PRO A 41 -1.21 -10.23 -8.25
N LYS A 42 -1.11 -10.11 -9.58
CA LYS A 42 -0.06 -9.29 -10.22
C LYS A 42 -0.32 -7.80 -10.01
N ILE A 43 -1.59 -7.38 -10.11
CA ILE A 43 -1.99 -6.00 -9.82
C ILE A 43 -1.75 -5.69 -8.34
N VAL A 44 -2.18 -6.59 -7.45
CA VAL A 44 -1.96 -6.43 -6.02
C VAL A 44 -0.47 -6.29 -5.71
N ASP A 45 0.37 -7.18 -6.25
CA ASP A 45 1.81 -7.16 -6.02
C ASP A 45 2.45 -5.85 -6.48
N ALA A 46 2.08 -5.36 -7.68
CA ALA A 46 2.59 -4.09 -8.22
C ALA A 46 2.19 -2.88 -7.36
N VAL A 47 0.93 -2.80 -6.90
CA VAL A 47 0.47 -1.70 -6.05
C VAL A 47 1.13 -1.75 -4.67
N VAL A 48 1.20 -2.94 -4.07
CA VAL A 48 1.86 -3.17 -2.77
C VAL A 48 3.35 -2.84 -2.86
N GLU A 49 4.02 -3.18 -3.95
CA GLU A 49 5.41 -2.79 -4.20
C GLU A 49 5.58 -1.28 -4.29
N GLY A 50 4.70 -0.59 -5.02
CA GLY A 50 4.73 0.87 -5.09
C GLY A 50 4.56 1.53 -3.72
N LEU A 51 3.65 1.01 -2.90
CA LEU A 51 3.46 1.44 -1.51
C LEU A 51 4.71 1.19 -0.66
N ALA A 52 5.34 0.01 -0.79
CA ALA A 52 6.56 -0.36 -0.07
C ALA A 52 7.74 0.55 -0.43
N ARG A 53 7.96 0.78 -1.74
CA ARG A 53 8.98 1.70 -2.24
C ARG A 53 8.77 3.11 -1.69
N ASN A 54 7.53 3.61 -1.69
CA ASN A 54 7.21 4.91 -1.13
C ASN A 54 7.43 4.97 0.38
N LYS A 55 7.09 3.90 1.11
CA LYS A 55 7.33 3.81 2.55
C LYS A 55 8.81 3.86 2.89
N ILE A 56 9.64 3.13 2.16
CA ILE A 56 11.09 3.11 2.35
C ILE A 56 11.71 4.46 1.98
N LYS A 57 11.33 5.03 0.83
CA LYS A 57 11.94 6.26 0.30
C LYS A 57 11.46 7.54 0.98
N HIS A 58 10.16 7.62 1.32
CA HIS A 58 9.50 8.83 1.78
C HIS A 58 8.95 8.71 3.22
N GLY A 59 9.15 7.57 3.89
CA GLY A 59 8.74 7.35 5.28
C GLY A 59 7.26 7.01 5.49
N ALA A 60 6.43 7.07 4.44
CA ALA A 60 5.01 6.72 4.49
C ALA A 60 4.55 6.01 3.21
N ARG A 61 3.49 5.22 3.33
CA ARG A 61 2.87 4.43 2.25
C ARG A 61 2.02 5.30 1.31
N TYR A 62 2.64 6.32 0.70
CA TYR A 62 1.96 7.18 -0.27
C TYR A 62 1.45 6.37 -1.47
N CYS A 63 0.24 6.69 -1.98
CA CYS A 63 -0.36 5.97 -3.10
C CYS A 63 0.59 6.01 -4.30
N PRO A 64 0.96 4.85 -4.90
CA PRO A 64 1.74 4.84 -6.13
C PRO A 64 0.98 5.43 -7.32
N CYS A 65 -0.34 5.59 -7.19
CA CYS A 65 -1.23 6.13 -8.20
C CYS A 65 -1.31 7.67 -8.22
N ARG A 66 -0.72 8.37 -7.24
CA ARG A 66 -0.78 9.83 -7.13
C ARG A 66 0.65 10.39 -7.11
N PRO A 67 1.04 11.25 -8.06
CA PRO A 67 2.36 11.89 -8.04
C PRO A 67 2.61 12.64 -6.74
N LEU A 68 3.83 12.54 -6.21
CA LEU A 68 4.26 13.30 -5.03
C LEU A 68 4.80 14.66 -5.46
N SER A 69 4.45 15.70 -4.71
CA SER A 69 4.96 17.06 -4.91
C SER A 69 6.34 17.25 -4.28
N GLY A 70 6.68 16.42 -3.29
CA GLY A 70 7.85 16.62 -2.42
C GLY A 70 7.53 17.49 -1.21
N ASN A 71 6.36 18.12 -1.16
CA ASN A 71 5.85 18.82 0.00
C ASN A 71 5.00 17.88 0.86
N ARG A 72 5.47 17.60 2.08
CA ARG A 72 4.80 16.69 3.02
C ARG A 72 3.38 17.13 3.38
N ASP A 73 3.11 18.44 3.48
CA ASP A 73 1.80 18.94 3.86
C ASP A 73 0.75 18.77 2.76
N GLU A 74 1.17 18.86 1.50
CA GLU A 74 0.33 18.58 0.33
C GLU A 74 0.16 17.07 0.12
N ASP A 75 1.24 16.31 0.34
CA ASP A 75 1.27 14.88 0.05
C ASP A 75 0.59 14.03 1.13
N LYS A 76 0.38 14.54 2.36
CA LYS A 76 -0.20 13.76 3.47
C LYS A 76 -1.53 13.08 3.13
N PHE A 77 -2.36 13.70 2.29
CA PHE A 77 -3.64 13.13 1.85
C PHE A 77 -3.50 11.95 0.88
N LYS A 78 -2.30 11.74 0.33
CA LYS A 78 -1.98 10.64 -0.58
C LYS A 78 -1.50 9.39 0.17
N ILE A 79 -1.27 9.46 1.50
CA ILE A 79 -0.90 8.29 2.31
C ILE A 79 -2.06 7.29 2.28
N CYS A 80 -1.80 6.04 1.89
CA CYS A 80 -2.81 4.98 1.88
C CYS A 80 -3.34 4.75 3.32
N PRO A 81 -4.66 4.51 3.52
CA PRO A 81 -5.74 4.77 2.57
C PRO A 81 -5.85 6.29 2.32
N CYS A 82 -5.78 6.69 1.05
CA CYS A 82 -5.74 8.10 0.68
C CYS A 82 -7.09 8.78 0.92
N LYS A 83 -7.11 10.11 0.95
CA LYS A 83 -8.33 10.90 1.21
C LYS A 83 -9.51 10.51 0.31
N TRP A 84 -9.25 10.16 -0.95
CA TRP A 84 -10.26 9.83 -1.96
C TRP A 84 -10.74 8.38 -1.92
N HIS A 85 -10.05 7.51 -1.19
CA HIS A 85 -10.23 6.07 -1.28
C HIS A 85 -11.68 5.61 -1.04
N LYS A 86 -12.35 6.15 -0.02
CA LYS A 86 -13.74 5.77 0.29
C LYS A 86 -14.73 6.30 -0.74
N ASP A 87 -14.57 7.56 -1.14
CA ASP A 87 -15.43 8.20 -2.14
C ASP A 87 -15.32 7.50 -3.50
N GLU A 88 -14.12 7.11 -3.92
CA GLU A 88 -13.87 6.35 -5.15
C GLU A 88 -14.52 4.97 -5.09
N ILE A 89 -14.38 4.24 -3.97
CA ILE A 89 -15.02 2.93 -3.81
C ILE A 89 -16.54 3.05 -3.81
N ASP A 90 -17.10 4.07 -3.16
CA ASP A 90 -18.55 4.21 -3.11
C ASP A 90 -19.14 4.55 -4.49
N LYS A 91 -18.47 5.45 -5.22
CA LYS A 91 -18.90 5.92 -6.54
C LYS A 91 -18.63 4.92 -7.66
N ASP A 92 -17.40 4.40 -7.74
CA ASP A 92 -16.90 3.63 -8.88
C ASP A 92 -16.82 2.13 -8.58
N GLY A 93 -17.02 1.73 -7.31
CA GLY A 93 -16.92 0.34 -6.86
C GLY A 93 -15.49 -0.11 -6.55
N TYR A 94 -14.48 0.74 -6.77
CA TYR A 94 -13.08 0.47 -6.47
C TYR A 94 -12.29 1.77 -6.25
N CYS A 95 -11.20 1.71 -5.48
CA CYS A 95 -10.30 2.86 -5.37
C CYS A 95 -9.44 3.00 -6.63
N HIS A 96 -8.93 4.20 -6.93
CA HIS A 96 -8.26 4.50 -8.20
C HIS A 96 -7.08 3.58 -8.54
N CYS A 97 -6.31 3.12 -7.54
CA CYS A 97 -5.23 2.15 -7.77
C CYS A 97 -5.69 0.70 -7.94
N VAL A 98 -7.00 0.46 -7.96
CA VAL A 98 -7.66 -0.85 -8.05
C VAL A 98 -7.12 -1.86 -7.04
N LEU A 99 -6.69 -1.44 -5.85
CA LEU A 99 -6.30 -2.37 -4.78
C LEU A 99 -7.51 -2.89 -4.00
N PHE A 100 -8.46 -2.01 -3.73
CA PHE A 100 -9.65 -2.29 -2.93
C PHE A 100 -10.92 -2.09 -3.75
N PHE A 101 -11.88 -3.00 -3.56
CA PHE A 101 -13.17 -3.05 -4.23
C PHE A 101 -14.29 -3.03 -3.20
N LYS A 102 -15.44 -2.47 -3.58
CA LYS A 102 -16.68 -2.53 -2.80
C LYS A 102 -17.07 -3.99 -2.65
N LYS A 103 -17.23 -4.45 -1.40
CA LYS A 103 -17.71 -5.80 -1.15
C LYS A 103 -19.14 -5.93 -1.67
N LYS A 104 -19.40 -6.99 -2.43
CA LYS A 104 -20.76 -7.26 -2.90
C LYS A 104 -21.63 -7.52 -1.67
N ALA A 105 -22.77 -6.84 -1.58
CA ALA A 105 -23.80 -7.20 -0.61
C ALA A 105 -24.16 -8.67 -0.88
N THR A 106 -23.93 -9.53 0.11
CA THR A 106 -24.27 -10.95 0.07
C THR A 106 -25.75 -11.12 0.36
#